data_AF-A0A925H4A5-F1
#
_entry.id   AF-A0A925H4A5-F1
#
_cell.length_a   1.000
_cell.length_b   1.000
_cell.length_c   1.000
_cell.angle_alpha   90.00
_cell.angle_beta   90.00
_cell.angle_gamma   90.00
#
_symmetry.space_group_name_H-M   'P 1'
#
loop_
_entity.id
_entity.type
_entity.pdbx_description
1 polymer ?
#
loop_
_entity_poly.entity_id
_entity_poly.type
_entity_poly.pdbx_seq_one_letter_code
_entity_poly.pdbx_strand_id
1 'polypeptide(L)'
;MTETEHQTSAEMTLIYIAKKLSDALALEELLTASQIAYLVEPDTYRGGIIFATERIGAFFYVDPDDVPEAHKVLLARNYKPYQP
;
A
#
# COMPACT_ATOMS: atom_id res chain seq x y z
N MET A 1 -1.54 8.71 -30.03
CA MET A 1 -0.52 8.51 -28.99
C MET A 1 -1.28 8.64 -27.69
N THR A 2 -1.62 7.53 -27.05
CA THR A 2 -2.56 7.50 -25.91
C THR A 2 -1.95 8.27 -24.74
N GLU A 3 -2.53 9.41 -24.42
CA GLU A 3 -2.32 10.12 -23.16
C GLU A 3 -2.78 9.18 -22.04
N THR A 4 -1.82 8.71 -21.25
CA THR A 4 -2.08 7.94 -20.04
C THR A 4 -2.81 8.87 -19.07
N GLU A 5 -4.12 8.72 -18.97
CA GLU A 5 -4.94 9.39 -17.97
C GLU A 5 -4.39 8.98 -16.60
N HIS A 6 -3.81 9.95 -15.90
CA HIS A 6 -3.46 9.82 -14.49
C HIS A 6 -4.78 9.60 -13.72
N GLN A 7 -5.12 8.35 -13.42
CA GLN A 7 -6.16 8.04 -12.44
C GLN A 7 -5.75 8.70 -11.12
N THR A 8 -6.51 9.72 -10.75
CA THR A 8 -6.28 10.49 -9.53
C THR A 8 -6.40 9.55 -8.33
N SER A 9 -5.39 9.56 -7.45
CA SER A 9 -5.33 8.88 -6.13
C SER A 9 -6.62 9.02 -5.29
N ALA A 10 -7.51 9.97 -5.61
CA ALA A 10 -8.80 10.22 -4.96
C ALA A 10 -9.81 9.05 -4.95
N GLU A 11 -9.62 7.99 -5.76
CA GLU A 11 -10.52 6.83 -5.77
C GLU A 11 -9.87 5.52 -5.29
N MET A 12 -8.58 5.50 -4.98
CA MET A 12 -7.91 4.27 -4.53
C MET A 12 -7.98 4.11 -3.01
N THR A 13 -8.01 2.85 -2.55
CA THR A 13 -8.13 2.51 -1.14
C THR A 13 -6.78 2.09 -0.57
N LEU A 14 -6.34 2.74 0.52
CA LEU A 14 -5.13 2.38 1.25
C LEU A 14 -5.29 1.00 1.91
N ILE A 15 -4.40 0.07 1.58
CA ILE A 15 -4.41 -1.30 2.11
C ILE A 15 -3.24 -1.60 3.05
N TYR A 16 -2.12 -0.87 2.94
CA TYR A 16 -0.95 -1.11 3.78
C TYR A 16 0.01 0.07 3.81
N ILE A 17 0.72 0.26 4.93
CA ILE A 17 1.81 1.23 5.08
C ILE A 17 3.08 0.47 5.47
N ALA A 18 4.02 0.34 4.53
CA ALA A 18 5.32 -0.26 4.78
C ALA A 18 6.28 0.76 5.41
N LYS A 19 6.85 0.39 6.56
CA LYS A 19 7.76 1.26 7.34
C LYS A 19 9.25 1.06 7.00
N LYS A 20 9.55 0.04 6.21
CA LYS A 20 10.90 -0.34 5.78
C LYS A 20 10.88 -0.60 4.29
N LEU A 21 11.97 -0.25 3.61
CA LEU A 21 12.12 -0.52 2.18
C LEU A 21 12.01 -2.01 1.84
N SER A 22 12.59 -2.88 2.68
CA SER A 22 12.48 -4.34 2.51
C SER A 22 11.03 -4.83 2.49
N ASP A 23 10.19 -4.24 3.35
CA ASP A 23 8.79 -4.64 3.49
C ASP A 23 7.98 -4.14 2.30
N ALA A 24 8.29 -2.94 1.79
CA ALA A 24 7.69 -2.38 0.59
C ALA A 24 8.00 -3.24 -0.64
N LEU A 25 9.28 -3.56 -0.87
CA LEU A 25 9.70 -4.40 -2.00
C LEU A 25 9.05 -5.79 -1.97
N ALA A 26 8.98 -6.41 -0.79
CA ALA A 26 8.32 -7.71 -0.64
C ALA A 26 6.81 -7.64 -0.93
N LEU A 27 6.16 -6.53 -0.57
CA LEU A 27 4.74 -6.33 -0.84
C LEU A 27 4.47 -6.05 -2.33
N GLU A 28 5.32 -5.27 -2.99
CA GLU A 28 5.25 -5.06 -4.44
C GLU A 28 5.34 -6.37 -5.21
N GLU A 29 6.31 -7.23 -4.87
CA GLU A 29 6.45 -8.55 -5.47
C GLU A 29 5.21 -9.42 -5.22
N LEU A 30 4.67 -9.39 -4.00
CA LEU A 30 3.49 -10.16 -3.61
C LEU A 30 2.23 -9.74 -4.40
N LEU A 31 1.97 -8.43 -4.52
CA LEU A 31 0.81 -7.91 -5.24
C LEU A 31 0.95 -8.17 -6.74
N THR A 32 2.15 -7.94 -7.30
CA THR A 32 2.47 -8.24 -8.70
C THR A 32 2.27 -9.72 -9.03
N ALA A 33 2.80 -10.62 -8.19
CA ALA A 33 2.65 -12.06 -8.37
C ALA A 33 1.20 -12.54 -8.23
N SER A 34 0.38 -11.80 -7.49
CA SER A 34 -1.05 -12.04 -7.31
C SER A 34 -1.92 -11.35 -8.37
N GLN A 35 -1.29 -10.68 -9.35
CA GLN A 35 -1.94 -9.92 -10.42
C GLN A 35 -2.90 -8.82 -9.94
N ILE A 36 -2.61 -8.23 -8.77
CA ILE A 36 -3.37 -7.13 -8.20
C ILE A 36 -2.70 -5.82 -8.63
N ALA A 37 -3.46 -4.95 -9.31
CA ALA A 37 -2.98 -3.62 -9.65
C ALA A 37 -2.86 -2.77 -8.39
N TYR A 38 -1.77 -2.02 -8.25
CA TYR A 38 -1.53 -1.18 -7.08
C TYR A 38 -0.84 0.12 -7.45
N LEU A 39 -1.04 1.12 -6.59
CA LEU A 39 -0.28 2.36 -6.55
C LEU A 39 0.54 2.38 -5.26
N VAL A 40 1.79 2.83 -5.36
CA VAL A 40 2.66 3.04 -4.19
C VAL A 40 3.18 4.46 -4.17
N GLU A 41 2.97 5.16 -3.06
CA GLU A 41 3.42 6.54 -2.87
C GLU A 41 4.23 6.67 -1.55
N PRO A 42 5.34 7.41 -1.55
CA PRO A 42 6.00 7.78 -0.32
C PRO A 42 5.22 8.88 0.40
N ASP A 43 4.82 8.65 1.64
CA ASP A 43 4.14 9.67 2.46
C ASP A 43 4.62 9.60 3.92
N THR A 44 4.32 10.62 4.71
CA THR A 44 4.70 10.69 6.12
C THR A 44 3.65 10.06 7.02
N TYR A 45 4.12 9.36 8.04
CA TYR A 45 3.29 8.88 9.13
C TYR A 45 3.91 9.24 10.47
N ARG A 46 3.07 9.44 11.47
CA ARG A 46 3.51 9.66 12.85
C ARG A 46 3.71 8.32 13.53
N GLY A 47 4.94 8.03 13.96
CA GLY A 47 5.28 6.77 14.63
C GLY A 47 6.35 6.91 15.70
N GLY A 48 6.14 6.24 16.84
CA GLY A 48 7.06 6.22 17.98
C GLY A 48 6.32 6.34 19.30
N ILE A 49 6.71 5.55 20.30
CA ILE A 49 6.03 5.51 21.62
C ILE A 49 6.58 6.59 22.57
N ILE A 50 7.83 7.05 22.36
CA ILE A 50 8.53 7.97 23.28
C ILE A 50 8.80 9.34 22.64
N PHE A 51 9.07 9.40 21.34
CA PHE A 51 9.21 10.63 20.56
C PHE A 51 8.48 10.44 19.23
N ALA A 52 7.34 11.11 19.04
CA ALA A 52 6.62 11.09 17.77
C ALA A 52 7.47 11.82 16.73
N THR A 53 8.26 11.06 15.97
CA THR A 53 9.05 11.56 14.85
C THR A 53 8.25 11.34 13.59
N GLU A 54 8.23 12.34 12.71
CA GLU A 54 7.72 12.19 11.36
C GLU A 54 8.64 11.23 10.61
N ARG A 55 8.05 10.20 10.00
CA ARG A 55 8.78 9.17 9.24
C ARG A 55 8.14 9.00 7.89
N ILE A 56 8.97 8.76 6.88
CA ILE A 56 8.51 8.41 5.54
C ILE A 56 8.26 6.90 5.49
N GLY A 57 7.09 6.50 4.99
CA GLY A 57 6.74 5.12 4.67
C GLY A 57 6.28 5.02 3.22
N ALA A 58 6.10 3.78 2.73
CA ALA A 58 5.47 3.52 1.44
C ALA A 58 4.02 3.11 1.65
N PHE A 59 3.10 3.86 1.05
CA PHE A 59 1.65 3.69 1.18
C PHE A 59 1.15 2.97 -0.06
N PHE A 60 0.49 1.84 0.16
CA PHE A 60 0.00 0.96 -0.90
C PHE A 60 -1.50 1.12 -1.05
N TYR A 61 -1.93 1.48 -2.25
CA TYR A 61 -3.33 1.65 -2.60
C TYR A 61 -3.71 0.67 -3.70
N VAL A 62 -4.97 0.25 -3.71
CA VAL A 62 -5.57 -0.57 -4.77
C VAL A 62 -6.92 0.01 -5.17
N ASP A 63 -7.47 -0.47 -6.29
CA ASP A 63 -8.85 -0.18 -6.66
C ASP A 63 -9.82 -0.67 -5.56
N PRO A 64 -10.89 0.08 -5.22
CA PRO A 64 -11.88 -0.35 -4.23
C PRO A 64 -12.42 -1.77 -4.46
N ASP A 65 -12.59 -2.19 -5.72
CA ASP A 65 -13.10 -3.50 -6.08
C ASP A 65 -12.08 -4.63 -5.77
N ASP A 66 -10.79 -4.31 -5.73
CA ASP A 66 -9.69 -5.24 -5.45
C ASP A 66 -9.36 -5.37 -3.96
N VAL A 67 -9.87 -4.48 -3.10
CA VAL A 67 -9.62 -4.48 -1.64
C VAL A 67 -9.87 -5.85 -0.99
N PRO A 68 -10.99 -6.55 -1.25
CA PRO A 68 -11.24 -7.84 -0.61
C PRO A 68 -10.18 -8.88 -0.97
N GLU A 69 -9.67 -8.87 -2.20
CA GLU A 69 -8.66 -9.83 -2.66
C GLU A 69 -7.28 -9.45 -2.13
N ALA A 70 -6.92 -8.16 -2.19
CA ALA A 70 -5.69 -7.64 -1.59
C ALA A 70 -5.60 -7.97 -0.09
N HIS A 71 -6.69 -7.83 0.66
CA HIS A 71 -6.74 -8.20 2.07
C HIS A 71 -6.50 -9.69 2.30
N LYS A 72 -7.05 -10.58 1.46
CA LYS A 72 -6.78 -12.02 1.56
C LYS A 72 -5.31 -12.33 1.33
N VAL A 73 -4.71 -11.74 0.30
CA VAL A 73 -3.29 -11.91 -0.04
C VAL A 73 -2.39 -11.43 1.11
N LEU A 74 -2.68 -10.26 1.67
CA LEU A 74 -1.96 -9.71 2.83
C LEU A 74 -2.05 -10.64 4.05
N LEU A 75 -3.27 -11.06 4.42
CA LEU A 75 -3.51 -11.91 5.58
C LEU A 75 -2.87 -13.29 5.43
N ALA A 76 -2.88 -13.87 4.23
CA ALA A 76 -2.24 -15.15 3.92
C ALA A 76 -0.71 -15.12 4.12
N ARG A 77 -0.10 -13.92 4.09
CA ARG A 77 1.33 -13.69 4.33
C ARG A 77 1.63 -13.02 5.67
N ASN A 78 0.68 -13.06 6.60
CA ASN A 78 0.78 -12.50 7.95
C ASN A 78 0.97 -10.97 8.02
N TYR A 79 0.68 -10.25 6.94
CA TYR A 79 0.53 -8.79 6.99
C TYR A 79 -0.79 -8.44 7.68
N LYS A 80 -0.81 -7.26 8.30
CA LYS A 80 -2.03 -6.65 8.86
C LYS A 80 -2.51 -5.57 7.89
N PRO A 81 -3.63 -5.78 7.19
CA PRO A 81 -4.20 -4.75 6.33
C PRO A 81 -4.49 -3.47 7.12
N TYR A 82 -4.38 -2.34 6.45
CA TYR A 82 -4.85 -1.06 6.98
C TYR A 82 -6.37 -1.13 7.16
N GLN A 83 -6.84 -0.64 8.30
CA GLN A 83 -8.25 -0.45 8.59
C GLN A 83 -8.43 1.02 8.98
N PRO A 84 -9.34 1.77 8.33
CA PRO A 84 -9.60 3.17 8.64
C PRO A 84 -10.15 3.36 10.07
#